data_AF-N1RRT6-F1
#
_entry.id   AF-N1RRT6-F1
#
_cell.length_a   1.000
_cell.length_b   1.000
_cell.length_c   1.000
_cell.angle_alpha   90.00
_cell.angle_beta   90.00
_cell.angle_gamma   90.00
#
_symmetry.space_group_name_H-M   'P 1'
#
loop_
_entity.id
_entity.type
_entity.pdbx_description
1 polymer ?
#
loop_
_entity_poly.entity_id
_entity_poly.type
_entity_poly.pdbx_seq_one_letter_code
_entity_poly.pdbx_strand_id
1 'polypeptide(L)'
;IHRQQSRPTLPPAKLQKLERLSLYYNLPEAAIICTKCGFALSPKRTSEHPGKKHGIARSARHSLKPLLSSLNLPDPDTLVPRPNGSRRHPYLPVQEGSSCKRCGLHCASWNVLADHLRAEHRDKLKRTARKNSRQHWLRDHTQQGVLFQS
;
A
#
# COMPACT_ATOMS: atom_id res chain seq x y z
N ILE A 1 0.90 10.56 -25.99
CA ILE A 1 0.89 9.10 -26.25
C ILE A 1 1.20 8.39 -24.92
N HIS A 2 0.18 8.08 -24.11
CA HIS A 2 0.39 7.29 -22.88
C HIS A 2 0.48 5.82 -23.28
N ARG A 3 1.68 5.24 -23.21
CA ARG A 3 1.88 3.79 -23.27
C ARG A 3 1.06 3.17 -22.15
N GLN A 4 -0.08 2.57 -22.50
CA GLN A 4 -0.69 1.55 -21.67
C GLN A 4 0.30 0.40 -21.64
N GLN A 5 1.16 0.37 -20.63
CA GLN A 5 1.98 -0.80 -20.36
C GLN A 5 0.98 -1.92 -20.04
N SER A 6 0.80 -2.83 -20.99
CA SER A 6 0.10 -4.09 -20.80
C SER A 6 0.75 -4.77 -19.60
N ARG A 7 0.13 -4.66 -18.42
CA ARG A 7 0.66 -5.27 -17.21
C ARG A 7 0.70 -6.78 -17.44
N PRO A 8 1.82 -7.46 -17.20
CA PRO A 8 1.92 -8.88 -17.47
C PRO A 8 0.94 -9.62 -16.55
N THR A 9 -0.10 -10.19 -17.14
CA THR A 9 -0.94 -11.17 -16.49
C THR A 9 -0.09 -12.42 -16.27
N LEU A 10 0.08 -12.82 -15.01
CA LEU A 10 0.83 -14.02 -14.68
C LEU A 10 0.10 -15.27 -15.18
N PRO A 11 0.80 -16.22 -15.81
CA PRO A 11 0.24 -17.55 -16.12
C PRO A 11 -0.35 -18.23 -14.87
N PRO A 12 -1.45 -18.98 -15.00
CA PRO A 12 -2.12 -19.63 -13.85
C PRO A 12 -1.19 -20.49 -12.99
N ALA A 13 -0.24 -21.21 -13.62
CA ALA A 13 0.74 -22.02 -12.89
C ALA A 13 1.64 -21.19 -11.96
N LYS A 14 1.98 -19.95 -12.36
CA LYS A 14 2.77 -19.03 -11.52
C LYS A 14 1.93 -18.46 -10.39
N LEU A 15 0.65 -18.16 -10.64
CA LEU A 15 -0.30 -17.71 -9.60
C LEU A 15 -0.51 -18.78 -8.53
N GLN A 16 -0.80 -20.02 -8.94
CA GLN A 16 -0.98 -21.14 -8.01
C GLN A 16 0.28 -21.38 -7.15
N LYS A 17 1.47 -21.14 -7.73
CA LYS A 17 2.73 -21.23 -6.98
C LYS A 17 2.85 -20.15 -5.90
N LEU A 18 2.43 -18.91 -6.20
CA LEU A 18 2.39 -17.84 -5.21
C LEU A 18 1.40 -18.17 -4.10
N GLU A 19 0.21 -18.67 -4.44
CA GLU A 19 -0.82 -19.04 -3.47
C GLU A 19 -0.33 -20.11 -2.48
N ARG A 20 0.38 -21.14 -2.97
CA ARG A 20 1.04 -22.16 -2.11
C ARG A 20 2.05 -21.56 -1.12
N LEU A 21 2.58 -20.38 -1.41
CA LEU A 21 3.54 -19.66 -0.57
C LEU A 21 2.86 -18.58 0.27
N SER A 22 1.53 -18.54 0.31
CA SER A 22 0.71 -17.50 0.95
C SER A 22 0.98 -16.11 0.39
N LEU A 23 1.24 -16.04 -0.91
CA LEU A 23 1.48 -14.81 -1.65
C LEU A 23 0.38 -14.61 -2.69
N TYR A 24 -0.09 -13.37 -2.80
CA TYR A 24 -1.08 -12.97 -3.78
C TYR A 24 -0.48 -11.88 -4.69
N TYR A 25 -0.59 -12.08 -6.00
CA TYR A 25 -0.21 -11.05 -6.96
C TYR A 25 -1.40 -10.11 -7.18
N ASN A 26 -1.26 -8.87 -6.71
CA ASN A 26 -2.31 -7.87 -6.80
C ASN A 26 -2.26 -7.12 -8.14
N LEU A 27 -3.46 -6.88 -8.68
CA LEU A 27 -3.72 -5.95 -9.77
C LEU A 27 -4.97 -5.12 -9.40
N PRO A 28 -5.01 -3.81 -9.72
CA PRO A 28 -4.06 -3.12 -10.58
C PRO A 28 -2.73 -2.75 -9.89
N GLU A 29 -2.67 -2.54 -8.58
CA GLU A 29 -1.40 -2.15 -7.94
C GLU A 29 -0.43 -3.34 -7.96
N ALA A 30 0.54 -3.32 -8.89
CA ALA A 30 1.48 -4.41 -9.15
C ALA A 30 2.37 -4.68 -7.94
N ALA A 31 1.85 -5.49 -7.02
CA ALA A 31 2.42 -5.76 -5.71
C ALA A 31 2.23 -7.24 -5.36
N ILE A 32 3.09 -7.75 -4.48
CA ILE A 32 2.86 -9.05 -3.87
C ILE A 32 2.37 -8.83 -2.45
N ILE A 33 1.18 -9.34 -2.14
CA ILE A 33 0.60 -9.26 -0.81
C ILE A 33 0.83 -10.60 -0.11
N CYS A 34 1.34 -10.56 1.11
CA CYS A 34 1.32 -11.74 1.97
C CYS A 34 -0.08 -11.94 2.52
N THR A 35 -0.76 -13.04 2.15
CA THR A 35 -2.14 -13.28 2.56
C THR A 35 -2.26 -13.65 4.03
N LYS A 36 -1.18 -14.14 4.65
CA LYS A 36 -1.13 -14.42 6.10
C LYS A 36 -0.88 -13.18 6.95
N CYS A 37 -0.12 -12.22 6.45
CA CYS A 37 0.24 -11.02 7.21
C CYS A 37 -0.63 -9.79 6.86
N GLY A 38 -1.27 -9.80 5.71
CA GLY A 38 -2.18 -8.74 5.29
C GLY A 38 -1.48 -7.45 4.81
N PHE A 39 -0.28 -7.53 4.27
CA PHE A 39 0.41 -6.35 3.72
C PHE A 39 1.24 -6.66 2.49
N ALA A 40 1.49 -5.62 1.68
CA ALA A 40 2.32 -5.69 0.49
C ALA A 40 3.81 -5.83 0.85
N LEU A 41 4.52 -6.68 0.13
CA LEU A 41 5.94 -6.96 0.30
C LEU A 41 6.75 -6.39 -0.86
N SER A 42 7.87 -5.76 -0.54
CA SER A 42 8.85 -5.38 -1.56
C SER A 42 9.49 -6.63 -2.19
N PRO A 43 9.96 -6.57 -3.44
CA PRO A 43 10.48 -7.75 -4.15
C PRO A 43 11.56 -8.50 -3.37
N LYS A 44 12.44 -7.76 -2.66
CA LYS A 44 13.46 -8.34 -1.78
C LYS A 44 12.82 -9.14 -0.65
N ARG A 45 11.88 -8.51 0.09
CA ARG A 45 11.18 -9.14 1.22
C ARG A 45 10.33 -10.32 0.77
N THR A 46 9.70 -10.27 -0.40
CA THR A 46 8.85 -11.36 -0.92
C THR A 46 9.56 -12.69 -1.03
N SER A 47 10.87 -12.70 -1.36
CA SER A 47 11.65 -13.94 -1.48
C SER A 47 11.97 -14.58 -0.11
N GLU A 48 12.24 -13.76 0.90
CA GLU A 48 12.70 -14.21 2.21
C GLU A 48 11.56 -14.38 3.23
N HIS A 49 10.54 -13.54 3.13
CA HIS A 49 9.44 -13.42 4.10
C HIS A 49 8.73 -14.75 4.35
N PRO A 50 8.31 -15.54 3.34
CA PRO A 50 7.59 -16.77 3.63
C PRO A 50 8.45 -17.79 4.40
N GLY A 51 9.77 -17.75 4.24
CA GLY A 51 10.67 -18.55 5.09
C GLY A 51 10.80 -18.02 6.50
N LYS A 52 11.14 -16.73 6.62
CA LYS A 52 11.44 -16.08 7.91
C LYS A 52 10.20 -15.97 8.81
N LYS A 53 9.03 -15.73 8.24
CA LYS A 53 7.77 -15.48 8.99
C LYS A 53 6.81 -16.67 8.99
N HIS A 54 6.91 -17.58 8.02
CA HIS A 54 5.98 -18.71 7.90
C HIS A 54 6.66 -20.09 7.83
N GLY A 55 7.97 -20.16 8.05
CA GLY A 55 8.71 -21.43 8.12
C GLY A 55 8.77 -22.19 6.79
N ILE A 56 8.49 -21.54 5.65
CA ILE A 56 8.49 -22.24 4.36
C ILE A 56 9.91 -22.60 3.94
N ALA A 57 10.11 -23.88 3.61
CA ALA A 57 11.39 -24.45 3.20
C ALA A 57 12.01 -23.70 2.00
N ARG A 58 13.36 -23.71 1.93
CA ARG A 58 14.11 -23.05 0.85
C ARG A 58 13.79 -23.66 -0.52
N SER A 59 13.64 -24.98 -0.59
CA SER A 59 13.31 -25.71 -1.82
C SER A 59 11.99 -25.24 -2.45
N ALA A 60 10.95 -25.06 -1.63
CA ALA A 60 9.65 -24.56 -2.08
C ALA A 60 9.69 -23.11 -2.61
N ARG A 61 10.65 -22.31 -2.13
CA ARG A 61 10.81 -20.88 -2.48
C ARG A 61 11.85 -20.60 -3.55
N HIS A 62 12.62 -21.60 -3.99
CA HIS A 62 13.77 -21.40 -4.87
C HIS A 62 13.43 -20.64 -6.16
N SER A 63 12.25 -20.87 -6.73
CA SER A 63 11.81 -20.20 -7.95
C SER A 63 11.17 -18.82 -7.74
N LEU A 64 11.01 -18.33 -6.50
CA LEU A 64 10.43 -17.01 -6.26
C LEU A 64 11.34 -15.91 -6.77
N LYS A 65 12.64 -16.01 -6.51
CA LYS A 65 13.62 -15.00 -6.92
C LYS A 65 13.60 -14.74 -8.43
N PRO A 66 13.73 -15.75 -9.31
CA PRO A 66 13.66 -15.51 -10.76
C PRO A 66 12.28 -15.00 -11.22
N LEU A 67 11.20 -15.46 -10.59
CA LEU A 67 9.85 -14.98 -10.91
C LEU A 67 9.69 -13.49 -10.59
N LEU A 68 10.13 -13.05 -9.40
CA LEU A 68 10.06 -11.65 -8.98
C LEU A 68 10.92 -10.76 -9.86
N SER A 69 12.13 -11.22 -10.24
CA SER A 69 12.97 -10.51 -11.19
C SER A 69 12.30 -10.33 -12.55
N SER A 70 11.55 -11.32 -13.04
CA SER A 70 10.81 -11.21 -14.31
C SER A 70 9.63 -10.23 -14.29
N LEU A 71 9.08 -9.95 -13.10
CA LEU A 71 7.91 -9.08 -12.94
C LEU A 71 8.26 -7.60 -12.82
N ASN A 72 9.52 -7.27 -12.51
CA ASN A 72 10.01 -5.90 -12.34
C ASN A 72 9.07 -5.03 -11.47
N LEU A 73 8.64 -5.59 -10.33
CA LEU A 73 7.66 -4.95 -9.46
C LEU A 73 8.28 -3.72 -8.77
N PRO A 74 7.54 -2.60 -8.68
CA PRO A 74 7.96 -1.44 -7.88
C PRO A 74 7.99 -1.78 -6.39
N ASP A 75 8.61 -0.90 -5.60
CA ASP A 75 8.52 -0.99 -4.16
C ASP A 75 7.11 -0.59 -3.69
N PRO A 76 6.47 -1.34 -2.77
CA PRO A 76 5.12 -1.04 -2.30
C PRO A 76 4.99 0.37 -1.72
N ASP A 77 6.05 0.92 -1.12
CA ASP A 77 6.02 2.27 -0.53
C ASP A 77 5.93 3.37 -1.62
N THR A 78 6.24 3.03 -2.88
CA THR A 78 6.14 3.93 -4.04
C THR A 78 4.83 3.79 -4.81
N LEU A 79 3.99 2.83 -4.44
CA LEU A 79 2.71 2.62 -5.10
C LEU A 79 1.72 3.72 -4.74
N VAL A 80 0.88 4.09 -5.71
CA VAL A 80 -0.23 5.00 -5.46
C VAL A 80 -1.18 4.32 -4.46
N PRO A 81 -1.58 5.01 -3.37
CA PRO A 81 -2.54 4.48 -2.43
C PRO A 81 -3.84 4.08 -3.12
N ARG A 82 -4.52 3.04 -2.60
CA ARG A 82 -5.79 2.60 -3.16
C ARG A 82 -6.80 3.76 -3.15
N PRO A 83 -7.46 4.08 -4.28
CA PRO A 83 -8.40 5.19 -4.34
C PRO A 83 -9.51 5.07 -3.30
N ASN A 84 -9.99 6.20 -2.79
CA ASN A 84 -11.11 6.21 -1.87
C ASN A 84 -12.35 5.57 -2.51
N GLY A 85 -13.10 4.78 -1.75
CA GLY A 85 -14.26 4.04 -2.24
C GLY A 85 -13.94 2.81 -3.11
N SER A 86 -12.67 2.43 -3.22
CA SER A 86 -12.29 1.17 -3.87
C SER A 86 -12.99 -0.01 -3.22
N ARG A 87 -13.29 -1.04 -4.03
CA ARG A 87 -13.78 -2.32 -3.50
C ARG A 87 -12.81 -2.87 -2.47
N ARG A 88 -13.36 -3.46 -1.40
CA ARG A 88 -12.57 -4.07 -0.34
C ARG A 88 -11.64 -5.13 -0.92
N HIS A 89 -10.36 -5.01 -0.62
CA HIS A 89 -9.36 -5.99 -1.02
C HIS A 89 -9.45 -7.20 -0.06
N PRO A 90 -9.48 -8.44 -0.55
CA PRO A 90 -9.73 -9.63 0.28
C PRO A 90 -8.60 -9.93 1.27
N TYR A 91 -7.37 -9.52 0.95
CA TYR A 91 -6.19 -9.83 1.77
C TYR A 91 -5.60 -8.62 2.50
N LEU A 92 -6.22 -7.43 2.42
CA LEU A 92 -5.74 -6.27 3.20
C LEU A 92 -6.67 -6.07 4.41
N PRO A 93 -6.13 -5.80 5.61
CA PRO A 93 -6.93 -5.50 6.77
C PRO A 93 -7.60 -4.14 6.61
N VAL A 94 -8.84 -4.02 7.11
CA VAL A 94 -9.44 -2.72 7.34
C VAL A 94 -8.80 -2.15 8.60
N GLN A 95 -8.25 -0.96 8.50
CA GLN A 95 -7.65 -0.24 9.62
C GLN A 95 -8.36 1.09 9.84
N GLU A 96 -8.36 1.55 11.09
CA GLU A 96 -8.84 2.87 11.46
C GLU A 96 -7.69 3.89 11.36
N GLY A 97 -7.99 5.07 10.85
CA GLY A 97 -7.05 6.18 10.86
C GLY A 97 -7.71 7.51 10.53
N SER A 98 -6.97 8.37 9.86
CA SER A 98 -7.39 9.72 9.52
C SER A 98 -7.36 9.96 8.02
N SER A 99 -8.28 10.76 7.51
CA SER A 99 -8.28 11.20 6.12
C SER A 99 -8.06 12.71 6.00
N CYS A 100 -7.39 13.12 4.93
CA CYS A 100 -7.29 14.51 4.54
C CYS A 100 -8.64 14.99 3.98
N LYS A 101 -9.29 15.98 4.60
CA LYS A 101 -10.56 16.56 4.12
C LYS A 101 -10.45 17.26 2.76
N ARG A 102 -9.23 17.48 2.25
CA ARG A 102 -8.98 18.24 1.01
C ARG A 102 -8.82 17.35 -0.21
N CYS A 103 -8.10 16.24 -0.08
CA CYS A 103 -7.80 15.33 -1.19
C CYS A 103 -8.28 13.90 -0.95
N GLY A 104 -8.76 13.58 0.26
CA GLY A 104 -9.24 12.25 0.63
C GLY A 104 -8.14 11.23 0.91
N LEU A 105 -6.86 11.64 1.02
CA LEU A 105 -5.76 10.74 1.37
C LEU A 105 -6.00 10.16 2.77
N HIS A 106 -5.98 8.83 2.89
CA HIS A 106 -6.08 8.12 4.17
C HIS A 106 -4.69 7.79 4.70
N CYS A 107 -4.51 7.91 6.01
CA CYS A 107 -3.28 7.53 6.68
C CYS A 107 -3.56 7.03 8.10
N ALA A 108 -2.83 6.00 8.52
CA ALA A 108 -2.87 5.50 9.90
C ALA A 108 -2.04 6.39 10.84
N SER A 109 -1.04 7.11 10.32
CA SER A 109 -0.14 7.95 11.11
C SER A 109 -0.50 9.42 11.00
N TRP A 110 -0.73 10.04 12.15
CA TRP A 110 -0.98 11.48 12.25
C TRP A 110 0.20 12.32 11.74
N ASN A 111 1.43 11.90 12.00
CA ASN A 111 2.63 12.62 11.57
C ASN A 111 2.75 12.62 10.05
N VAL A 112 2.53 11.48 9.41
CA VAL A 112 2.56 11.36 7.94
C VAL A 112 1.46 12.22 7.32
N LEU A 113 0.26 12.22 7.91
CA LEU A 113 -0.83 13.08 7.44
C LEU A 113 -0.51 14.58 7.62
N ALA A 114 0.13 14.95 8.73
CA ALA A 114 0.57 16.32 8.96
C ALA A 114 1.61 16.79 7.95
N ASP A 115 2.58 15.93 7.63
CA ASP A 115 3.61 16.23 6.64
C ASP A 115 3.00 16.33 5.23
N HIS A 116 2.07 15.46 4.88
CA HIS A 116 1.28 15.57 3.66
C HIS A 116 0.56 16.93 3.57
N LEU A 117 -0.15 17.36 4.63
CA LEU A 117 -0.85 18.65 4.63
C LEU A 117 0.11 19.82 4.42
N ARG A 118 1.31 19.77 5.02
CA ARG A 118 2.33 20.81 4.86
C ARG A 118 2.94 20.83 3.46
N ALA A 119 3.15 19.66 2.85
CA ALA A 119 3.74 19.52 1.52
C ALA A 119 2.73 19.91 0.42
N GLU A 120 1.55 19.31 0.45
CA GLU A 120 0.59 19.37 -0.66
C GLU A 120 -0.45 20.50 -0.51
N HIS A 121 -0.66 21.02 0.71
CA HIS A 121 -1.75 21.96 1.01
C HIS A 121 -1.29 23.23 1.74
N ARG A 122 0.01 23.56 1.67
CA ARG A 122 0.66 24.67 2.40
C ARG A 122 -0.09 26.01 2.31
N ASP A 123 -0.53 26.42 1.13
CA ASP A 123 -1.17 27.72 0.93
C ASP A 123 -2.55 27.81 1.57
N LYS A 124 -3.24 26.67 1.65
CA LYS A 124 -4.55 26.56 2.30
C LYS A 124 -4.41 26.54 3.83
N LEU A 125 -3.30 26.02 4.35
CA LEU A 125 -2.96 26.07 5.79
C LEU A 125 -2.66 27.48 6.29
N LYS A 126 -1.97 28.30 5.49
CA LYS A 126 -1.64 29.69 5.87
C LYS A 126 -2.88 30.56 6.13
N ARG A 127 -3.99 30.26 5.45
CA ARG A 127 -5.27 30.98 5.61
C ARG A 127 -5.97 30.66 6.94
N THR A 128 -5.82 29.44 7.46
CA THR A 128 -6.43 29.00 8.73
C THR A 128 -5.52 29.21 9.94
N ALA A 129 -4.20 29.13 9.78
CA ALA A 129 -3.22 29.33 10.85
C ALA A 129 -3.24 30.73 11.48
N ARG A 130 -3.73 31.76 10.76
CA ARG A 130 -3.92 33.11 11.32
C ARG A 130 -4.96 33.16 12.45
N LYS A 131 -5.78 32.13 12.63
CA LYS A 131 -6.90 32.14 13.59
C LYS A 131 -6.73 31.27 14.83
N ASN A 132 -5.82 30.28 14.88
CA ASN A 132 -5.77 29.33 16.01
C ASN A 132 -4.39 28.69 16.30
N SER A 133 -4.20 28.26 17.55
CA SER A 133 -3.01 27.59 18.12
C SER A 133 -2.51 26.38 17.30
N ARG A 134 -1.20 26.10 17.40
CA ARG A 134 -0.37 25.24 16.51
C ARG A 134 -0.85 23.80 16.27
N GLN A 135 -1.85 23.30 16.99
CA GLN A 135 -2.39 21.94 16.84
C GLN A 135 -3.85 21.88 16.37
N HIS A 136 -4.62 22.97 16.51
CA HIS A 136 -6.04 22.96 16.17
C HIS A 136 -6.28 22.87 14.65
N TRP A 137 -5.42 23.54 13.86
CA TRP A 137 -5.55 23.58 12.40
C TRP A 137 -5.49 22.20 11.73
N LEU A 138 -4.81 21.23 12.34
CA LEU A 138 -4.74 19.86 11.84
C LEU A 138 -6.10 19.14 11.94
N ARG A 139 -6.83 19.29 13.04
CA ARG A 139 -8.19 18.71 13.18
C ARG A 139 -9.18 19.34 12.20
N ASP A 140 -9.01 20.62 11.89
CA ASP A 140 -9.84 21.31 10.89
C ASP A 140 -9.68 20.73 9.49
N HIS A 141 -8.50 20.18 9.16
CA HIS A 141 -8.18 19.65 7.84
C HIS A 141 -8.16 18.12 7.76
N THR A 142 -8.43 17.44 8.86
CA THR A 142 -8.46 15.97 8.94
C THR A 142 -9.80 15.48 9.44
N GLN A 143 -10.19 14.28 9.01
CA GLN A 143 -11.30 13.52 9.56
C GLN A 143 -10.71 12.29 10.24
N GLN A 144 -10.99 12.11 11.53
CA GLN A 144 -10.56 10.94 12.31
C GLN A 144 -11.62 9.84 12.26
N GLY A 145 -11.26 8.62 12.68
CA GLY A 145 -12.17 7.47 12.74
C GLY A 145 -12.55 6.94 11.37
N VAL A 146 -11.72 7.19 10.35
CA VAL A 146 -12.00 6.73 8.99
C VAL A 146 -11.44 5.33 8.82
N LEU A 147 -12.30 4.40 8.36
CA LEU A 147 -11.91 3.03 8.04
C LEU A 147 -11.41 2.94 6.60
N PHE A 148 -10.22 2.39 6.39
CA PHE A 148 -9.63 2.25 5.06
C PHE A 148 -8.74 0.99 4.95
N GLN A 149 -8.36 0.63 3.73
CA GLN A 149 -7.37 -0.40 3.44
C GLN A 149 -6.23 0.25 2.65
N SER A 150 -4.99 -0.04 3.01
CA SER A 150 -3.78 0.41 2.28
C SER A 150 -2.88 -0.76 1.94
#